data_AF-A0A966IN00-F1
#
_entry.id   AF-A0A966IN00-F1
#
_cell.length_a   1.000
_cell.length_b   1.000
_cell.length_c   1.000
_cell.angle_alpha   90.00
_cell.angle_beta   90.00
_cell.angle_gamma   90.00
#
_symmetry.space_group_name_H-M   'P 1'
#
loop_
_entity.id
_entity.type
_entity.pdbx_description
1 polymer ?
#
loop_
_entity_poly.entity_id
_entity_poly.type
_entity_poly.pdbx_seq_one_letter_code
_entity_poly.pdbx_strand_id
1 'polypeptide(L)'
;WRELLPNVLDTLMVEGAMRWSWMLLAFSSLSFLGFGVSPPTPDWGLMISDARGFMSFAPWGVIAPVIGLSTLIIGINLSADALAKALGIDRAQKAPM
;
A
#
# COMPACT_ATOMS: atom_id res chain seq x y z
N TRP A 1 -8.69 28.99 7.82
CA TRP A 1 -7.63 28.01 8.14
C TRP A 1 -7.81 27.36 9.51
N ARG A 2 -7.95 28.12 10.61
CA ARG A 2 -8.02 27.56 11.99
C ARG A 2 -9.28 26.74 12.31
N GLU A 3 -10.37 26.93 11.56
CA GLU A 3 -11.64 26.20 11.77
C GLU A 3 -11.87 25.06 10.75
N LEU A 4 -11.34 25.22 9.53
CA LEU A 4 -11.51 24.23 8.45
C LEU A 4 -10.53 23.05 8.56
N LEU A 5 -9.30 23.31 9.02
CA LEU A 5 -8.27 22.26 9.14
C LEU A 5 -8.67 21.10 10.06
N PRO A 6 -9.10 21.29 11.32
CA PRO A 6 -9.38 20.16 12.22
C PRO A 6 -10.49 19.24 11.69
N ASN A 7 -11.46 19.78 10.94
CA ASN A 7 -12.58 18.98 10.43
C ASN A 7 -12.24 18.18 9.16
N VAL A 8 -11.21 18.60 8.41
CA VAL A 8 -10.78 17.96 7.15
C VAL A 8 -9.52 17.12 7.35
N LEU A 9 -8.75 17.37 8.42
CA LEU A 9 -7.54 16.62 8.76
C LEU A 9 -7.83 15.13 8.92
N ASP A 10 -8.89 14.74 9.61
CA ASP A 10 -9.25 13.33 9.80
C ASP A 10 -9.47 12.61 8.46
N THR A 11 -10.22 13.24 7.56
CA THR A 11 -10.45 12.72 6.20
C THR A 11 -9.17 12.67 5.38
N LEU A 12 -8.31 13.68 5.49
CA LEU A 12 -7.02 13.73 4.80
C LEU A 12 -6.04 12.66 5.32
N MET A 13 -6.07 12.34 6.61
CA MET A 13 -5.21 11.30 7.17
C MET A 13 -5.61 9.92 6.68
N VAL A 14 -6.92 9.63 6.64
CA VAL A 14 -7.45 8.38 6.09
C VAL A 14 -7.12 8.27 4.61
N GLU A 15 -7.42 9.31 3.84
CA GLU A 15 -7.16 9.29 2.39
C GLU A 15 -5.65 9.26 2.08
N GLY A 16 -4.84 9.91 2.92
CA GLY A 16 -3.39 9.77 2.89
C GLY A 16 -2.96 8.31 3.04
N ALA A 17 -3.47 7.61 4.06
CA ALA A 17 -3.16 6.21 4.31
C ALA A 17 -3.61 5.29 3.14
N MET A 18 -4.77 5.55 2.54
CA MET A 18 -5.23 4.82 1.36
C MET A 18 -4.32 5.07 0.14
N ARG A 19 -3.89 6.31 -0.09
CA ARG A 19 -2.96 6.67 -1.17
C ARG A 19 -1.58 6.03 -1.00
N TRP A 20 -1.11 5.81 0.22
CA TRP A 20 0.15 5.11 0.48
C TRP A 20 0.20 3.71 -0.14
N SER A 21 -0.90 2.96 -0.08
CA SER A 21 -1.01 1.63 -0.70
C SER A 21 -0.80 1.68 -2.22
N TRP A 22 -1.39 2.68 -2.88
CA TRP A 22 -1.21 2.90 -4.31
C TRP A 22 0.21 3.31 -4.67
N MET A 23 0.83 4.16 -3.86
CA MET A 23 2.24 4.54 -4.05
C MET A 23 3.15 3.31 -3.94
N LEU A 24 2.90 2.44 -2.96
CA LEU A 24 3.67 1.21 -2.76
C LEU A 24 3.55 0.25 -3.96
N LEU A 25 2.34 0.07 -4.48
CA LEU A 25 2.12 -0.70 -5.72
C LEU A 25 2.84 -0.10 -6.92
N ALA A 26 2.80 1.23 -7.07
CA ALA A 26 3.48 1.93 -8.16
C ALA A 26 5.01 1.76 -8.07
N PHE A 27 5.58 1.94 -6.88
CA PHE A 27 7.01 1.71 -6.65
C PHE A 27 7.40 0.26 -6.93
N SER A 28 6.65 -0.72 -6.41
CA SER A 28 6.94 -2.13 -6.67
C SER A 28 6.83 -2.49 -8.15
N SER A 29 5.86 -1.90 -8.87
CA SER A 29 5.72 -2.07 -10.32
C SER A 29 6.91 -1.48 -11.08
N LEU A 30 7.39 -0.30 -10.66
CA LEU A 30 8.56 0.34 -11.23
C LEU A 30 9.85 -0.46 -10.95
N SER A 31 10.00 -0.98 -9.72
CA SER A 31 11.09 -1.87 -9.36
C SER A 31 11.07 -3.17 -10.18
N PHE A 32 9.89 -3.73 -10.41
CA PHE A 32 9.71 -4.90 -11.27
C PHE A 32 10.16 -4.64 -12.71
N LEU A 33 9.99 -3.42 -13.22
CA LEU A 33 10.49 -2.99 -14.54
C LEU A 33 12.00 -2.72 -14.59
N GLY A 34 12.72 -2.90 -13.48
CA GLY A 34 14.19 -2.75 -13.41
C GLY A 34 14.66 -1.38 -12.91
N PHE A 35 13.75 -0.51 -12.46
CA PHE A 35 14.07 0.80 -11.87
C PHE A 35 14.06 0.77 -10.34
N GLY A 36 14.28 -0.41 -9.75
CA GLY A 36 14.30 -0.62 -8.30
C GLY A 36 15.63 -0.27 -7.67
N VAL A 37 15.77 -0.52 -6.37
CA VAL A 37 17.06 -0.34 -5.70
C VAL A 37 18.04 -1.42 -6.15
N SER A 38 19.29 -1.03 -6.39
CA SER A 38 20.33 -1.98 -6.77
C SER A 38 20.59 -2.98 -5.63
N PRO A 39 20.80 -4.28 -5.94
CA PRO A 39 21.28 -5.26 -4.97
C PRO A 39 22.55 -4.75 -4.25
N PRO A 40 22.77 -5.08 -2.96
CA PRO A 40 22.20 -6.19 -2.18
C PRO A 40 20.93 -5.83 -1.38
N THR A 41 20.41 -4.61 -1.51
CA THR A 41 19.23 -4.17 -0.76
C THR A 41 18.00 -4.97 -1.19
N PRO A 42 17.26 -5.59 -0.26
CA PRO A 42 16.04 -6.33 -0.62
C PRO A 42 14.97 -5.41 -1.21
N ASP A 43 14.50 -5.72 -2.42
CA ASP A 43 13.41 -5.04 -3.11
C ASP A 43 12.43 -6.10 -3.65
N TRP A 44 11.21 -6.12 -3.12
CA TRP A 44 10.23 -7.14 -3.48
C TRP A 44 9.80 -7.08 -4.95
N GLY A 45 9.76 -5.89 -5.58
CA GLY A 45 9.43 -5.76 -7.00
C GLY A 45 10.54 -6.31 -7.89
N LEU A 46 11.80 -5.98 -7.57
CA LEU A 46 12.96 -6.47 -8.30
C LEU A 46 13.15 -7.99 -8.11
N MET A 47 12.95 -8.50 -6.89
CA MET A 47 12.99 -9.94 -6.60
C MET A 47 12.00 -10.74 -7.44
N ILE A 48 10.80 -10.21 -7.69
CA ILE A 48 9.80 -10.84 -8.57
C ILE A 48 10.31 -10.88 -10.02
N SER A 49 10.97 -9.80 -10.47
CA SER A 49 11.53 -9.70 -11.82
C SER A 49 12.65 -10.72 -12.03
N ASP A 50 13.60 -10.78 -11.10
CA ASP A 50 14.77 -11.67 -11.15
C ASP A 50 14.35 -13.15 -11.08
N ALA A 51 13.36 -13.47 -10.24
CA ALA A 51 12.91 -14.85 -10.05
C ALA A 51 12.00 -15.36 -11.18
N ARG A 52 11.54 -14.49 -12.10
CA ARG A 52 10.63 -14.87 -13.19
C ARG A 52 11.23 -15.96 -14.11
N GLY A 53 12.53 -15.88 -14.40
CA GLY A 53 13.22 -16.87 -15.23
C GLY A 53 13.33 -18.25 -14.60
N PHE A 54 13.24 -18.33 -13.27
CA PHE A 54 13.36 -19.58 -12.51
C PHE A 54 12.00 -20.10 -12.03
N MET A 55 10.89 -19.46 -12.38
CA MET A 55 9.56 -19.76 -11.83
C MET A 55 9.15 -21.22 -12.02
N SER A 56 9.54 -21.86 -13.13
CA SER A 56 9.25 -23.27 -13.39
C SER A 56 9.96 -24.25 -12.45
N PHE A 57 11.12 -23.85 -11.90
CA PHE A 57 11.97 -24.69 -11.05
C PHE A 57 11.98 -24.26 -9.58
N ALA A 58 11.82 -22.97 -9.33
CA ALA A 58 11.90 -22.32 -8.02
C ALA A 58 10.82 -21.23 -7.89
N PRO A 59 9.53 -21.59 -7.86
CA PRO A 59 8.42 -20.62 -7.84
C PRO A 59 8.38 -19.77 -6.57
N TRP A 60 8.99 -20.25 -5.47
CA TRP A 60 9.04 -19.54 -4.19
C TRP A 60 9.72 -18.16 -4.28
N GLY A 61 10.67 -17.98 -5.21
CA GLY A 61 11.34 -16.69 -5.43
C GLY A 61 10.39 -15.57 -5.86
N VAL A 62 9.27 -15.92 -6.50
CA VAL A 62 8.21 -14.98 -6.87
C VAL A 62 7.09 -14.97 -5.83
N ILE A 63 6.67 -16.14 -5.35
CA ILE A 63 5.51 -16.26 -4.45
C ILE A 63 5.74 -15.52 -3.11
N ALA A 64 6.94 -15.67 -2.52
CA ALA A 64 7.24 -15.05 -1.23
C ALA A 64 7.12 -13.51 -1.24
N PRO A 65 7.79 -12.77 -2.15
CA PRO A 65 7.64 -11.32 -2.21
C PRO A 65 6.22 -10.88 -2.61
N VAL A 66 5.52 -11.64 -3.46
CA VAL A 66 4.12 -11.36 -3.82
C VAL A 66 3.21 -11.43 -2.59
N ILE A 67 3.30 -12.51 -1.80
CA ILE A 67 2.50 -12.66 -0.58
C ILE A 67 2.84 -11.55 0.44
N GLY A 68 4.12 -11.21 0.59
CA GLY A 68 4.56 -10.13 1.45
C GLY A 68 3.93 -8.79 1.06
N LEU A 69 4.00 -8.45 -0.24
CA LEU A 69 3.42 -7.23 -0.78
C LEU A 69 1.90 -7.19 -0.57
N SER A 70 1.19 -8.27 -0.92
CA SER A 70 -0.26 -8.37 -0.76
C SER A 70 -0.69 -8.22 0.70
N THR A 71 -0.02 -8.90 1.62
CA THR A 71 -0.34 -8.85 3.06
C THR A 71 -0.11 -7.45 3.63
N LEU A 72 0.99 -6.80 3.24
CA LEU A 72 1.29 -5.43 3.67
C LEU A 72 0.22 -4.44 3.17
N ILE A 73 -0.15 -4.53 1.89
CA ILE A 73 -1.18 -3.67 1.31
C ILE A 73 -2.51 -3.87 2.02
N ILE A 74 -2.93 -5.13 2.21
CA ILE A 74 -4.17 -5.44 2.93
C ILE A 74 -4.11 -4.89 4.36
N GLY A 75 -3.01 -5.08 5.07
CA GLY A 75 -2.82 -4.55 6.42
C GLY A 75 -2.93 -3.02 6.50
N ILE A 76 -2.34 -2.31 5.54
CA ILE A 76 -2.42 -0.84 5.47
C ILE A 76 -3.85 -0.39 5.21
N ASN A 77 -4.53 -0.99 4.22
CA ASN A 77 -5.91 -0.64 3.89
C ASN A 77 -6.86 -0.90 5.07
N LEU A 78 -6.75 -2.06 5.72
CA LEU A 78 -7.56 -2.38 6.90
C LEU A 78 -7.29 -1.43 8.07
N SER A 79 -6.03 -1.02 8.27
CA SER A 79 -5.66 -0.06 9.30
C SER A 79 -6.23 1.34 9.01
N ALA A 80 -6.19 1.77 7.75
CA ALA A 80 -6.80 3.02 7.31
C ALA A 80 -8.33 3.01 7.52
N ASP A 81 -8.99 1.91 7.16
CA ASP A 81 -10.42 1.72 7.38
C ASP A 81 -10.79 1.73 8.87
N ALA A 82 -9.98 1.07 9.71
CA ALA A 82 -10.18 1.07 11.16
C ALA A 82 -10.01 2.46 11.75
N LEU A 83 -8.99 3.21 11.30
CA LEU A 83 -8.78 4.60 11.69
C LEU A 83 -9.95 5.49 11.27
N ALA A 84 -10.44 5.35 10.04
CA ALA A 84 -11.59 6.10 9.54
C ALA A 84 -12.85 5.88 10.39
N LYS A 85 -13.08 4.63 10.80
CA LYS A 85 -14.18 4.26 11.71
C LYS A 85 -13.98 4.84 13.11
N ALA A 86 -12.76 4.80 13.65
CA ALA A 86 -12.44 5.35 14.96
C ALA A 86 -12.61 6.87 15.03
N LEU A 87 -12.28 7.58 13.95
CA LEU A 87 -12.46 9.03 13.82
C LEU A 87 -13.91 9.43 13.49
N GLY A 88 -14.81 8.47 13.28
CA GLY A 88 -16.24 8.75 13.04
C GLY A 88 -16.55 9.35 11.67
N ILE A 89 -15.59 9.35 10.75
CA ILE A 89 -15.75 9.90 9.38
C ILE A 89 -16.86 9.15 8.64
N ASP A 90 -16.98 7.84 8.87
CA ASP A 90 -18.04 6.99 8.30
C ASP A 90 -19.46 7.38 8.77
N ARG A 91 -19.59 8.13 9.89
CA ARG A 91 -20.87 8.68 10.37
C ARG A 91 -21.18 10.05 9.75
N ALA A 92 -20.18 10.88 9.47
CA ALA A 92 -20.37 12.19 8.87
C ALA A 92 -20.94 12.11 7.45
N GLN A 93 -20.63 11.04 6.71
CA GLN A 93 -21.15 10.81 5.36
C GLN A 93 -22.58 10.23 5.33
N LYS A 94 -23.09 9.75 6.47
CA LYS A 94 -24.43 9.14 6.61
C LYS A 94 -25.50 10.09 7.13
N ALA A 95 -25.27 11.39 7.22
CA ALA A 95 -26.33 12.34 7.51
C ALA A 95 -27.19 12.58 6.25
N PRO A 96 -28.42 12.06 6.14
CA PRO A 96 -29.38 12.58 5.19
C PRO A 96 -29.77 14.00 5.63
N MET A 97 -29.90 14.90 4.64
CA MET A 97 -30.47 16.24 4.80
C MET A 97 -31.89 16.15 5.35
#